data_AF-A0A2S6R9G5-F1
#
_entry.id   AF-A0A2S6R9G5-F1
#
_cell.length_a   1.000
_cell.length_b   1.000
_cell.length_c   1.000
_cell.angle_alpha   90.00
_cell.angle_beta   90.00
_cell.angle_gamma   90.00
#
_symmetry.space_group_name_H-M   'P 1'
#
loop_
_entity.id
_entity.type
_entity.pdbx_description
1 polymer ?
#
loop_
_entity_poly.entity_id
_entity_poly.type
_entity_poly.pdbx_seq_one_letter_code
_entity_poly.pdbx_strand_id
1 'polypeptide(L)'
;SHYVAIPGMIQFVDAGSKAVGGPWTGIMILTYMFALMGIQSAPAFTMWAFSNQSPKPFAPQQVWASAFGIGAILFFFTAVQGIGSHFLGANLDMVTNNPDVVNNVIGPNLGGKDLMETASKQGGLVPQLINLMGDSTPWLVGLLSVCALAAMQSTGAAYMSTAGAMITRDIVKRYLLPNASDAQQKLFGRFFVIIIVALALLVAATATDALVLLGGLAVAYGFQMWPALIAICFWPWLTRAGITLGLVAGLVAVTCTESIGQSLGISNWGRWPLTIHSAGWGIFFNLGTAILVSFFTQNKNEFNHKMKYHNFLKDYAGLPAEKRNLVPIAWIITLLWFFFGIGPGAVIGNWIFGDPTNPAGWIFGIPSIWAWQILFWIIGVYMMWMLAYKMELSTPSKKDI
;
A
#
# COMPACT_ATOMS: atom_id res chain seq x y z
N SER A 1 15.11 11.06 -17.03
CA SER A 1 14.45 9.76 -16.82
C SER A 1 13.73 9.75 -15.48
N HIS A 2 12.61 9.03 -15.33
CA HIS A 2 11.89 8.89 -14.06
C HIS A 2 12.69 8.17 -12.97
N TYR A 3 13.79 7.50 -13.33
CA TYR A 3 14.72 6.88 -12.38
C TYR A 3 15.48 7.88 -11.50
N VAL A 4 15.71 9.09 -12.00
CA VAL A 4 16.57 10.11 -11.37
C VAL A 4 15.83 11.39 -11.00
N ALA A 5 14.54 11.49 -11.36
CA ALA A 5 13.70 12.64 -11.04
C ALA A 5 12.22 12.27 -11.04
N ILE A 6 11.46 12.89 -10.13
CA ILE A 6 10.00 12.91 -10.17
C ILE A 6 9.56 13.85 -11.31
N PRO A 7 8.72 13.42 -12.28
CA PRO A 7 8.38 14.23 -13.46
C PRO A 7 7.69 15.57 -13.19
N GLY A 8 7.14 15.77 -11.99
CA GLY A 8 6.49 16.99 -11.57
C GLY A 8 5.57 16.77 -10.37
N MET A 9 4.97 17.85 -9.86
CA MET A 9 4.04 17.74 -8.73
C MET A 9 2.74 17.03 -9.15
N ILE A 10 2.19 17.42 -10.29
CA ILE A 10 0.97 16.90 -10.91
C ILE A 10 1.05 17.17 -12.43
N GLN A 11 0.39 16.37 -13.24
CA GLN A 11 0.18 16.65 -14.66
C GLN A 11 -1.31 16.56 -15.01
N PHE A 12 -1.82 17.59 -15.70
CA PHE A 12 -3.23 17.70 -16.07
C PHE A 12 -3.50 16.98 -17.39
N VAL A 13 -3.45 15.64 -17.34
CA VAL A 13 -3.74 14.75 -18.47
C VAL A 13 -5.01 13.94 -18.22
N ASP A 14 -5.75 13.61 -19.27
CA ASP A 14 -6.97 12.79 -19.19
C ASP A 14 -6.66 11.30 -18.93
N ALA A 15 -5.43 10.85 -19.18
CA ALA A 15 -4.95 9.51 -18.86
C ALA A 15 -3.47 9.55 -18.43
N GLY A 16 -3.11 8.78 -17.40
CA GLY A 16 -1.74 8.71 -16.90
C GLY A 16 -0.73 8.22 -17.94
N SER A 17 -1.17 7.43 -18.93
CA SER A 17 -0.32 7.02 -20.07
C SER A 17 0.11 8.18 -20.98
N LYS A 18 -0.58 9.32 -20.93
CA LYS A 18 -0.22 10.54 -21.68
C LYS A 18 0.69 11.49 -20.89
N ALA A 19 1.07 11.13 -19.65
CA ALA A 19 1.94 11.95 -18.82
C ALA A 19 3.37 11.98 -19.38
N VAL A 20 3.94 13.19 -19.51
CA VAL A 20 5.30 13.41 -19.98
C VAL A 20 6.28 12.97 -18.90
N GLY A 21 7.24 12.10 -19.25
CA GLY A 21 8.16 11.53 -18.27
C GLY A 21 7.54 10.45 -17.36
N GLY A 22 6.28 10.07 -17.60
CA GLY A 22 5.57 9.02 -16.89
C GLY A 22 4.57 9.53 -15.85
N PRO A 23 3.66 8.65 -15.37
CA PRO A 23 2.55 9.05 -14.49
C PRO A 23 2.96 9.31 -13.04
N TRP A 24 4.18 8.93 -12.62
CA TRP A 24 4.65 8.95 -11.24
C TRP A 24 5.02 10.37 -10.74
N THR A 25 4.08 11.30 -10.82
CA THR A 25 4.15 12.64 -10.22
C THR A 25 4.09 12.56 -8.69
N GLY A 26 4.41 13.65 -7.99
CA GLY A 26 4.34 13.67 -6.53
C GLY A 26 2.94 13.40 -5.97
N ILE A 27 1.88 13.85 -6.64
CA ILE A 27 0.49 13.52 -6.29
C ILE A 27 0.17 12.04 -6.58
N MET A 28 0.65 11.49 -7.68
CA MET A 28 0.52 10.06 -7.98
C MET A 28 1.15 9.21 -6.88
N ILE A 29 2.38 9.54 -6.48
CA ILE A 29 3.11 8.84 -5.41
C ILE A 29 2.31 8.88 -4.11
N LEU A 30 1.84 10.07 -3.69
CA LEU A 30 1.05 10.22 -2.47
C LEU A 30 -0.22 9.37 -2.48
N THR A 31 -0.99 9.47 -3.56
CA THR A 31 -2.28 8.78 -3.68
C THR A 31 -2.13 7.27 -3.90
N TYR A 32 -1.01 6.83 -4.47
CA TYR A 32 -0.62 5.42 -4.51
C TYR A 32 -0.21 4.90 -3.13
N MET A 33 0.57 5.67 -2.35
CA MET A 33 0.90 5.32 -0.97
C MET A 33 -0.35 5.22 -0.08
N PHE A 34 -1.36 6.08 -0.30
CA PHE A 34 -2.67 5.92 0.33
C PHE A 34 -3.35 4.60 -0.06
N ALA A 35 -3.25 4.16 -1.31
CA ALA A 35 -3.76 2.85 -1.70
C ALA A 35 -3.12 1.73 -0.88
N LEU A 36 -1.81 1.79 -0.62
CA LEU A 36 -1.10 0.80 0.20
C LEU A 36 -1.58 0.78 1.66
N MET A 37 -2.07 1.91 2.19
CA MET A 37 -2.76 1.92 3.50
C MET A 37 -4.02 1.04 3.51
N GLY A 38 -4.57 0.72 2.33
CA GLY A 38 -5.64 -0.27 2.15
C GLY A 38 -5.30 -1.67 2.63
N ILE A 39 -4.00 -2.03 2.65
CA ILE A 39 -3.53 -3.29 3.24
C ILE A 39 -3.80 -3.27 4.75
N GLN A 40 -3.49 -2.16 5.43
CA GLN A 40 -3.70 -2.01 6.87
C GLN A 40 -5.19 -1.92 7.25
N SER A 41 -6.02 -1.29 6.42
CA SER A 41 -7.46 -1.20 6.69
C SER A 41 -8.20 -2.52 6.42
N ALA A 42 -7.57 -3.50 5.77
CA ALA A 42 -8.14 -4.81 5.57
C ALA A 42 -8.30 -5.57 6.92
N PRO A 43 -9.44 -6.25 7.16
CA PRO A 43 -9.70 -6.94 8.43
C PRO A 43 -8.65 -8.00 8.84
N ALA A 44 -7.85 -8.51 7.88
CA ALA A 44 -6.84 -9.54 8.13
C ALA A 44 -5.84 -9.14 9.21
N PHE A 45 -5.29 -7.92 9.12
CA PHE A 45 -4.27 -7.45 10.05
C PHE A 45 -4.86 -7.15 11.43
N THR A 46 -6.08 -6.63 11.48
CA THR A 46 -6.80 -6.42 12.75
C THR A 46 -7.12 -7.73 13.46
N MET A 47 -7.50 -8.78 12.72
CA MET A 47 -7.72 -10.12 13.32
C MET A 47 -6.44 -10.69 13.93
N TRP A 48 -5.30 -10.53 13.26
CA TRP A 48 -4.00 -10.92 13.82
C TRP A 48 -3.59 -10.07 15.01
N ALA A 49 -3.86 -8.76 14.96
CA ALA A 49 -3.63 -7.89 16.09
C ALA A 49 -4.39 -8.40 17.33
N PHE A 50 -5.66 -8.82 17.19
CA PHE A 50 -6.46 -9.38 18.28
C PHE A 50 -6.02 -10.78 18.75
N SER A 51 -5.24 -11.52 17.95
CA SER A 51 -4.65 -12.79 18.40
C SER A 51 -3.40 -12.61 19.27
N ASN A 52 -2.91 -11.38 19.45
CA ASN A 52 -1.80 -11.12 20.36
C ASN A 52 -2.27 -11.10 21.82
N GLN A 53 -1.48 -11.73 22.69
CA GLN A 53 -1.72 -11.69 24.14
C GLN A 53 -1.48 -10.30 24.74
N SER A 54 -0.71 -9.43 24.05
CA SER A 54 -0.31 -8.12 24.54
C SER A 54 -0.08 -7.15 23.38
N PRO A 55 -0.47 -5.87 23.51
CA PRO A 55 -0.16 -4.85 22.51
C PRO A 55 1.27 -4.29 22.61
N LYS A 56 2.05 -4.68 23.64
CA LYS A 56 3.43 -4.21 23.85
C LYS A 56 4.34 -4.31 22.61
N PRO A 57 4.28 -5.37 21.79
CA PRO A 57 5.14 -5.49 20.61
C PRO A 57 4.79 -4.56 19.45
N PHE A 58 3.62 -3.91 19.42
CA PHE A 58 3.21 -3.12 18.26
C PHE A 58 4.10 -1.90 18.02
N ALA A 59 4.49 -1.17 19.07
CA ALA A 59 5.37 -0.02 18.91
C ALA A 59 6.74 -0.40 18.30
N PRO A 60 7.50 -1.38 18.84
CA PRO A 60 8.77 -1.78 18.21
C PRO A 60 8.59 -2.43 16.84
N GLN A 61 7.48 -3.14 16.60
CA GLN A 61 7.19 -3.75 15.30
C GLN A 61 6.95 -2.67 14.23
N GLN A 62 6.19 -1.62 14.52
CA GLN A 62 5.88 -0.57 13.55
C GLN A 62 7.10 0.31 13.27
N VAL A 63 7.86 0.66 14.31
CA VAL A 63 8.99 1.59 14.19
C VAL A 63 10.25 0.88 13.70
N TRP A 64 10.70 -0.15 14.41
CA TRP A 64 12.01 -0.74 14.17
C TRP A 64 11.98 -1.87 13.15
N ALA A 65 11.00 -2.78 13.24
CA ALA A 65 10.90 -3.85 12.27
C ALA A 65 10.39 -3.30 10.92
N SER A 66 9.31 -2.53 10.91
CA SER A 66 8.67 -2.08 9.67
C SER A 66 9.31 -0.81 9.10
N ALA A 67 9.19 0.34 9.77
CA ALA A 67 9.67 1.60 9.21
C ALA A 67 11.19 1.61 9.01
N PHE A 68 11.97 1.13 9.98
CA PHE A 68 13.42 1.04 9.85
C PHE A 68 13.88 -0.20 9.08
N GLY A 69 13.61 -1.42 9.57
CA GLY A 69 14.14 -2.65 8.98
C GLY A 69 13.67 -2.91 7.55
N ILE A 70 12.35 -3.02 7.35
CA ILE A 70 11.77 -3.22 6.01
C ILE A 70 12.01 -2.00 5.13
N GLY A 71 11.92 -0.79 5.68
CA GLY A 71 12.28 0.44 4.96
C GLY A 71 13.69 0.39 4.38
N ALA A 72 14.70 0.01 5.17
CA ALA A 72 16.08 -0.15 4.72
C ALA A 72 16.18 -1.17 3.58
N ILE A 73 15.52 -2.33 3.74
CA ILE A 73 15.51 -3.36 2.70
C ILE A 73 14.97 -2.81 1.38
N LEU A 74 13.85 -2.08 1.42
CA LEU A 74 13.22 -1.51 0.21
C LEU A 74 14.05 -0.39 -0.42
N PHE A 75 14.64 0.52 0.37
CA PHE A 75 15.42 1.63 -0.18
C PHE A 75 16.74 1.18 -0.80
N PHE A 76 17.41 0.18 -0.24
CA PHE A 76 18.72 -0.26 -0.73
C PHE A 76 18.62 -1.45 -1.68
N PHE A 77 18.01 -2.56 -1.25
CA PHE A 77 18.08 -3.80 -2.02
C PHE A 77 17.18 -3.78 -3.26
N THR A 78 15.98 -3.21 -3.19
CA THR A 78 15.11 -3.11 -4.37
C THR A 78 15.71 -2.19 -5.43
N ALA A 79 16.31 -1.07 -5.02
CA ALA A 79 17.00 -0.15 -5.93
C ALA A 79 18.20 -0.83 -6.62
N VAL A 80 19.02 -1.57 -5.85
CA VAL A 80 20.16 -2.33 -6.38
C VAL A 80 19.70 -3.42 -7.35
N GLN A 81 18.64 -4.17 -7.04
CA GLN A 81 18.11 -5.20 -7.93
C GLN A 81 17.57 -4.60 -9.24
N GLY A 82 16.77 -3.53 -9.14
CA GLY A 82 16.18 -2.85 -10.29
C GLY A 82 17.24 -2.26 -11.21
N ILE A 83 18.09 -1.36 -10.69
CA ILE A 83 19.13 -0.71 -11.49
C ILE A 83 20.20 -1.71 -11.95
N GLY A 84 20.65 -2.58 -11.05
CA GLY A 84 21.66 -3.59 -11.37
C GLY A 84 21.23 -4.48 -12.54
N SER A 85 19.94 -4.78 -12.66
CA SER A 85 19.41 -5.57 -13.78
C SER A 85 19.60 -4.92 -15.15
N HIS A 86 19.60 -3.59 -15.24
CA HIS A 86 19.85 -2.89 -16.50
C HIS A 86 21.28 -3.16 -16.99
N PHE A 87 22.27 -3.12 -16.08
CA PHE A 87 23.66 -3.46 -16.38
C PHE A 87 23.89 -4.95 -16.64
N LEU A 88 22.93 -5.80 -16.28
CA LEU A 88 22.94 -7.23 -16.57
C LEU A 88 22.19 -7.60 -17.87
N GLY A 89 21.65 -6.62 -18.59
CA GLY A 89 20.98 -6.82 -19.88
C GLY A 89 19.45 -6.96 -19.82
N ALA A 90 18.80 -6.53 -18.73
CA ALA A 90 17.34 -6.52 -18.64
C ALA A 90 16.68 -5.37 -19.44
N ASN A 91 17.45 -4.36 -19.85
CA ASN A 91 16.99 -3.23 -20.65
C ASN A 91 17.71 -3.21 -22.00
N LEU A 92 16.94 -3.37 -23.08
CA LEU A 92 17.48 -3.55 -24.43
C LEU A 92 18.08 -2.25 -25.00
N ASP A 93 17.52 -1.09 -24.63
CA ASP A 93 18.05 0.22 -25.00
C ASP A 93 19.46 0.42 -24.41
N MET A 94 19.65 0.03 -23.15
CA MET A 94 20.97 0.05 -22.52
C MET A 94 21.96 -0.93 -23.17
N VAL A 95 21.53 -2.16 -23.48
CA VAL A 95 22.35 -3.14 -24.20
C VAL A 95 22.81 -2.61 -25.56
N THR A 96 21.92 -1.92 -26.28
CA THR A 96 22.18 -1.46 -27.66
C THR A 96 23.02 -0.18 -27.69
N ASN A 97 22.69 0.80 -26.83
CA ASN A 97 23.28 2.13 -26.89
C ASN A 97 24.48 2.32 -25.95
N ASN A 98 24.66 1.43 -24.97
CA ASN A 98 25.75 1.54 -23.97
C ASN A 98 26.40 0.16 -23.69
N PRO A 99 26.87 -0.57 -24.72
CA PRO A 99 27.35 -1.95 -24.56
C PRO A 99 28.57 -2.05 -23.63
N ASP A 100 29.41 -1.02 -23.56
CA ASP A 100 30.66 -1.02 -22.79
C ASP A 100 30.45 -1.14 -21.27
N VAL A 101 29.27 -0.76 -20.78
CA VAL A 101 28.91 -0.81 -19.35
C VAL A 101 27.94 -1.94 -19.03
N VAL A 102 27.49 -2.71 -20.02
CA VAL A 102 26.49 -3.77 -19.85
C VAL A 102 27.14 -5.14 -20.00
N ASN A 103 27.07 -5.94 -18.94
CA ASN A 103 27.39 -7.36 -19.01
C ASN A 103 26.09 -8.14 -19.31
N ASN A 104 25.81 -8.37 -20.60
CA ASN A 104 24.54 -8.92 -21.06
C ASN A 104 24.35 -10.42 -20.74
N VAL A 105 24.15 -10.75 -19.47
CA VAL A 105 23.95 -12.13 -18.99
C VAL A 105 22.46 -12.50 -18.89
N ILE A 106 21.56 -11.52 -18.75
CA ILE A 106 20.10 -11.74 -18.68
C ILE A 106 19.49 -11.77 -20.09
N GLY A 107 19.98 -10.96 -21.03
CA GLY A 107 19.39 -10.82 -22.36
C GLY A 107 19.19 -12.15 -23.12
N PRO A 108 20.13 -13.11 -23.09
CA PRO A 108 19.92 -14.44 -23.67
C PRO A 108 18.69 -15.17 -23.09
N ASN A 109 18.47 -15.09 -21.77
CA ASN A 109 17.31 -15.70 -21.11
C ASN A 109 15.98 -15.01 -21.46
N LEU A 110 16.04 -13.76 -21.91
CA LEU A 110 14.88 -13.01 -22.38
C LEU A 110 14.64 -13.17 -23.89
N GLY A 111 15.48 -13.94 -24.59
CA GLY A 111 15.41 -14.07 -26.05
C GLY A 111 15.71 -12.76 -26.78
N GLY A 112 16.56 -11.91 -26.19
CA GLY A 112 16.92 -10.59 -26.74
C GLY A 112 15.82 -9.53 -26.64
N LYS A 113 14.76 -9.77 -25.85
CA LYS A 113 13.70 -8.79 -25.58
C LYS A 113 13.98 -7.97 -24.33
N ASP A 114 13.41 -6.77 -24.27
CA ASP A 114 13.39 -5.98 -23.03
C ASP A 114 12.55 -6.70 -21.97
N LEU A 115 12.99 -6.67 -20.70
CA LEU A 115 12.25 -7.29 -19.60
C LEU A 115 10.80 -6.80 -19.53
N MET A 116 10.56 -5.52 -19.79
CA MET A 116 9.23 -4.91 -19.73
C MET A 116 8.30 -5.33 -20.87
N GLU A 117 8.85 -5.93 -21.93
CA GLU A 117 8.09 -6.53 -23.04
C GLU A 117 7.78 -8.01 -22.84
N THR A 118 8.34 -8.64 -21.80
CA THR A 118 8.01 -10.01 -21.44
C THR A 118 6.63 -10.09 -20.78
N ALA A 119 6.02 -11.29 -20.77
CA ALA A 119 4.74 -11.50 -20.09
C ALA A 119 4.79 -11.16 -18.59
N SER A 120 5.90 -11.48 -17.92
CA SER A 120 6.07 -11.26 -16.47
C SER A 120 6.52 -9.84 -16.12
N LYS A 121 7.00 -9.05 -17.10
CA LYS A 121 7.50 -7.68 -16.92
C LYS A 121 8.45 -7.57 -15.72
N GLN A 122 8.32 -6.53 -14.90
CA GLN A 122 9.08 -6.35 -13.67
C GLN A 122 8.94 -7.51 -12.66
N GLY A 123 7.84 -8.27 -12.71
CA GLY A 123 7.64 -9.46 -11.86
C GLY A 123 8.57 -10.62 -12.23
N GLY A 124 9.11 -10.63 -13.44
CA GLY A 124 10.09 -11.63 -13.90
C GLY A 124 11.51 -11.36 -13.40
N LEU A 125 11.80 -10.19 -12.82
CA LEU A 125 13.17 -9.78 -12.51
C LEU A 125 13.87 -10.71 -11.51
N VAL A 126 13.26 -10.94 -10.34
CA VAL A 126 13.87 -11.75 -9.29
C VAL A 126 14.07 -13.21 -9.74
N PRO A 127 13.09 -13.87 -10.40
CA PRO A 127 13.33 -15.18 -11.01
C PRO A 127 14.51 -15.21 -11.97
N GLN A 128 14.69 -14.18 -12.81
CA GLN A 128 15.83 -14.10 -13.71
C GLN A 128 17.15 -13.99 -12.96
N LEU A 129 17.23 -13.16 -11.92
CA LEU A 129 18.42 -13.04 -11.07
C LEU A 129 18.75 -14.37 -10.38
N ILE A 130 17.75 -15.12 -9.93
CA ILE A 130 17.93 -16.46 -9.36
C ILE A 130 18.48 -17.43 -10.42
N ASN A 131 17.95 -17.41 -11.64
CA ASN A 131 18.38 -18.30 -12.72
C ASN A 131 19.84 -18.11 -13.12
N LEU A 132 20.38 -16.88 -13.04
CA LEU A 132 21.81 -16.62 -13.34
C LEU A 132 22.77 -17.42 -12.45
N MET A 133 22.31 -17.85 -11.26
CA MET A 133 23.10 -18.64 -10.31
C MET A 133 22.95 -20.15 -10.50
N GLY A 134 22.17 -20.60 -11.50
CA GLY A 134 21.84 -22.00 -11.72
C GLY A 134 23.04 -22.90 -11.91
N ASP A 135 23.99 -22.47 -12.75
CA ASP A 135 25.18 -23.27 -13.07
C ASP A 135 26.25 -23.21 -11.98
N SER A 136 26.43 -22.05 -11.33
CA SER A 136 27.51 -21.83 -10.35
C SER A 136 27.14 -22.28 -8.94
N THR A 137 25.89 -22.10 -8.53
CA THR A 137 25.43 -22.29 -7.14
C THR A 137 24.00 -22.86 -7.08
N PRO A 138 23.77 -24.09 -7.57
CA PRO A 138 22.43 -24.67 -7.67
C PRO A 138 21.74 -24.85 -6.30
N TRP A 139 22.50 -25.10 -5.24
CA TRP A 139 21.94 -25.21 -3.88
C TRP A 139 21.29 -23.90 -3.42
N LEU A 140 21.87 -22.75 -3.81
CA LEU A 140 21.36 -21.42 -3.45
C LEU A 140 20.09 -21.10 -4.24
N VAL A 141 20.01 -21.52 -5.50
CA VAL A 141 18.78 -21.43 -6.30
C VAL A 141 17.64 -22.20 -5.64
N GLY A 142 17.91 -23.42 -5.16
CA GLY A 142 16.95 -24.21 -4.39
C GLY A 142 16.47 -23.49 -3.13
N LEU A 143 17.40 -22.95 -2.33
CA LEU A 143 17.09 -22.21 -1.10
C LEU A 143 16.22 -20.97 -1.40
N LEU A 144 16.64 -20.13 -2.35
CA LEU A 144 15.94 -18.90 -2.72
C LEU A 144 14.54 -19.18 -3.26
N SER A 145 14.38 -20.25 -4.04
CA SER A 145 13.08 -20.69 -4.55
C SER A 145 12.14 -21.10 -3.41
N VAL A 146 12.64 -21.84 -2.41
CA VAL A 146 11.87 -22.19 -1.20
C VAL A 146 11.52 -20.95 -0.39
N CYS A 147 12.44 -19.99 -0.22
CA CYS A 147 12.16 -18.73 0.46
C CYS A 147 11.05 -17.93 -0.25
N ALA A 148 11.07 -17.85 -1.58
CA ALA A 148 10.04 -17.19 -2.36
C ALA A 148 8.67 -17.88 -2.20
N LEU A 149 8.64 -19.22 -2.27
CA LEU A 149 7.43 -20.00 -2.02
C LEU A 149 6.90 -19.79 -0.59
N ALA A 150 7.77 -19.80 0.42
CA ALA A 150 7.38 -19.59 1.81
C ALA A 150 6.78 -18.18 2.02
N ALA A 151 7.36 -17.15 1.41
CA ALA A 151 6.83 -15.78 1.48
C ALA A 151 5.45 -15.65 0.81
N MET A 152 5.24 -16.30 -0.34
CA MET A 152 3.93 -16.33 -1.00
C MET A 152 2.89 -17.09 -0.18
N GLN A 153 3.26 -18.22 0.42
CA GLN A 153 2.37 -19.04 1.26
C GLN A 153 1.98 -18.34 2.55
N SER A 154 2.89 -17.63 3.22
CA SER A 154 2.57 -16.91 4.46
C SER A 154 1.51 -15.82 4.24
N THR A 155 1.62 -15.10 3.12
CA THR A 155 0.67 -14.06 2.72
C THR A 155 -0.65 -14.66 2.23
N GLY A 156 -0.60 -15.72 1.42
CA GLY A 156 -1.78 -16.41 0.92
C GLY A 156 -2.63 -17.00 2.05
N ALA A 157 -1.99 -17.71 3.00
CA ALA A 157 -2.67 -18.32 4.13
C ALA A 157 -3.40 -17.28 5.00
N ALA A 158 -2.79 -16.12 5.21
CA ALA A 158 -3.38 -14.99 5.94
C ALA A 158 -4.71 -14.53 5.33
N TYR A 159 -4.69 -14.26 4.02
CA TYR A 159 -5.84 -13.74 3.31
C TYR A 159 -6.94 -14.78 3.14
N MET A 160 -6.59 -16.04 2.84
CA MET A 160 -7.55 -17.12 2.73
C MET A 160 -8.25 -17.38 4.06
N SER A 161 -7.49 -17.49 5.16
CA SER A 161 -8.04 -17.72 6.50
C SER A 161 -8.94 -16.57 6.93
N THR A 162 -8.52 -15.33 6.68
CA THR A 162 -9.31 -14.11 6.92
C THR A 162 -10.62 -14.15 6.13
N ALA A 163 -10.57 -14.39 4.82
CA ALA A 163 -11.75 -14.40 3.97
C ALA A 163 -12.73 -15.50 4.38
N GLY A 164 -12.23 -16.72 4.66
CA GLY A 164 -13.05 -17.81 5.18
C GLY A 164 -13.71 -17.48 6.53
N ALA A 165 -12.98 -16.80 7.42
CA ALA A 165 -13.49 -16.36 8.72
C ALA A 165 -14.57 -15.26 8.58
N MET A 166 -14.36 -14.28 7.69
CA MET A 166 -15.34 -13.21 7.42
C MET A 166 -16.63 -13.79 6.85
N ILE A 167 -16.56 -14.65 5.83
CA ILE A 167 -17.76 -15.30 5.27
C ILE A 167 -18.48 -16.11 6.36
N THR A 168 -17.73 -16.86 7.18
CA THR A 168 -18.32 -17.68 8.24
C THR A 168 -18.98 -16.84 9.33
N ARG A 169 -18.31 -15.81 9.84
CA ARG A 169 -18.81 -15.04 11.00
C ARG A 169 -19.81 -13.96 10.59
N ASP A 170 -19.54 -13.27 9.49
CA ASP A 170 -20.29 -12.07 9.11
C ASP A 170 -21.47 -12.38 8.19
N ILE A 171 -21.41 -13.50 7.45
CA ILE A 171 -22.50 -13.95 6.57
C ILE A 171 -23.20 -15.17 7.17
N VAL A 172 -22.49 -16.30 7.28
CA VAL A 172 -23.11 -17.57 7.67
C VAL A 172 -23.66 -17.52 9.08
N LYS A 173 -22.84 -17.29 10.09
CA LYS A 173 -23.30 -17.23 11.47
C LYS A 173 -24.31 -16.11 11.66
N ARG A 174 -24.04 -14.92 11.14
CA ARG A 174 -24.92 -13.76 11.39
C ARG A 174 -26.31 -13.88 10.78
N TYR A 175 -26.43 -14.40 9.56
CA TYR A 175 -27.69 -14.36 8.81
C TYR A 175 -28.27 -15.75 8.46
N LEU A 176 -27.44 -16.77 8.29
CA LEU A 176 -27.90 -18.11 7.85
C LEU A 176 -28.04 -19.10 9.01
N LEU A 177 -27.10 -19.10 9.96
CA LEU A 177 -27.04 -20.02 11.09
C LEU A 177 -26.61 -19.31 12.39
N PRO A 178 -27.49 -18.48 13.00
CA PRO A 178 -27.21 -17.71 14.23
C PRO A 178 -26.66 -18.53 15.40
N ASN A 179 -27.12 -19.77 15.52
CA ASN A 179 -26.76 -20.67 16.62
C ASN A 179 -25.61 -21.63 16.26
N ALA A 180 -24.81 -21.31 15.22
CA ALA A 180 -23.68 -22.15 14.81
C ALA A 180 -22.67 -22.31 15.95
N SER A 181 -22.44 -23.57 16.35
CA SER A 181 -21.40 -23.91 17.33
C SER A 181 -20.00 -23.59 16.80
N ASP A 182 -19.00 -23.53 17.68
CA ASP A 182 -17.62 -23.27 17.26
C ASP A 182 -17.06 -24.38 16.36
N ALA A 183 -17.52 -25.62 16.53
CA ALA A 183 -17.18 -26.71 15.63
C ALA A 183 -17.74 -26.48 14.22
N GLN A 184 -19.01 -26.06 14.13
CA GLN A 184 -19.65 -25.73 12.85
C GLN A 184 -18.97 -24.53 12.17
N GLN A 185 -18.68 -23.46 12.90
CA GLN A 185 -17.97 -22.30 12.38
C GLN A 185 -16.59 -22.69 11.82
N LYS A 186 -15.79 -23.50 12.55
CA LYS A 186 -14.49 -23.98 12.05
C LYS A 186 -14.64 -24.81 10.77
N LEU A 187 -15.66 -25.67 10.68
CA LEU A 187 -15.93 -26.48 9.50
C LEU A 187 -16.28 -25.60 8.29
N PHE A 188 -17.23 -24.67 8.46
CA PHE A 188 -17.60 -23.71 7.42
C PHE A 188 -16.41 -22.85 6.98
N GLY A 189 -15.60 -22.37 7.92
CA GLY A 189 -14.40 -21.61 7.62
C GLY A 189 -13.43 -22.37 6.71
N ARG A 190 -13.14 -23.64 7.04
CA ARG A 190 -12.29 -24.51 6.21
C ARG A 190 -12.91 -24.77 4.83
N PHE A 191 -14.21 -24.99 4.78
CA PHE A 191 -14.92 -25.19 3.52
C PHE A 191 -14.84 -23.96 2.61
N PHE A 192 -15.08 -22.75 3.12
CA PHE A 192 -14.95 -21.53 2.34
C PHE A 192 -13.52 -21.24 1.90
N VAL A 193 -12.52 -21.56 2.74
CA VAL A 193 -11.11 -21.49 2.31
C VAL A 193 -10.87 -22.34 1.07
N ILE A 194 -11.35 -23.59 1.04
CA ILE A 194 -11.20 -24.47 -0.13
C ILE A 194 -11.87 -23.88 -1.36
N ILE A 195 -13.09 -23.33 -1.22
CA ILE A 195 -13.80 -22.66 -2.32
C ILE A 195 -12.99 -21.47 -2.85
N ILE A 196 -12.51 -20.61 -1.95
CA ILE A 196 -11.72 -19.42 -2.32
C ILE A 196 -10.46 -19.83 -3.07
N VAL A 197 -9.75 -20.87 -2.60
CA VAL A 197 -8.56 -21.40 -3.28
C VAL A 197 -8.90 -21.94 -4.66
N ALA A 198 -9.98 -22.71 -4.79
CA ALA A 198 -10.40 -23.25 -6.09
C ALA A 198 -10.74 -22.12 -7.09
N LEU A 199 -11.46 -21.09 -6.65
CA LEU A 199 -11.78 -19.92 -7.47
C LEU A 199 -10.51 -19.12 -7.84
N ALA A 200 -9.60 -18.93 -6.89
CA ALA A 200 -8.33 -18.25 -7.15
C ALA A 200 -7.47 -19.00 -8.17
N LEU A 201 -7.39 -20.33 -8.07
CA LEU A 201 -6.69 -21.17 -9.04
C LEU A 201 -7.34 -21.12 -10.43
N LEU A 202 -8.67 -21.13 -10.50
CA LEU A 202 -9.40 -20.99 -11.76
C LEU A 202 -9.08 -19.65 -12.45
N VAL A 203 -9.12 -18.54 -11.70
CA VAL A 203 -8.77 -17.21 -12.24
C VAL A 203 -7.29 -17.17 -12.64
N ALA A 204 -6.40 -17.70 -11.81
CA ALA A 204 -4.97 -17.74 -12.12
C ALA A 204 -4.66 -18.55 -13.40
N ALA A 205 -5.42 -19.61 -13.68
CA ALA A 205 -5.26 -20.43 -14.87
C ALA A 205 -5.85 -19.82 -16.15
N THR A 206 -6.83 -18.91 -16.03
CA THR A 206 -7.62 -18.43 -17.19
C THR A 206 -7.47 -16.94 -17.50
N ALA A 207 -7.03 -16.12 -16.55
CA ALA A 207 -7.02 -14.66 -16.68
C ALA A 207 -5.77 -14.02 -16.03
N THR A 208 -4.59 -14.24 -16.62
CA THR A 208 -3.31 -13.70 -16.12
C THR A 208 -3.29 -12.17 -16.07
N ASP A 209 -3.87 -11.49 -17.06
CA ASP A 209 -3.98 -10.03 -17.09
C ASP A 209 -4.87 -9.48 -15.97
N ALA A 210 -5.88 -10.26 -15.53
CA ALA A 210 -6.76 -9.88 -14.44
C ALA A 210 -6.03 -9.87 -13.08
N LEU A 211 -4.97 -10.67 -12.90
CA LEU A 211 -4.25 -10.75 -11.62
C LEU A 211 -3.58 -9.43 -11.24
N VAL A 212 -2.93 -8.77 -12.20
CA VAL A 212 -2.24 -7.48 -11.97
C VAL A 212 -3.27 -6.38 -11.70
N LEU A 213 -4.39 -6.40 -12.41
CA LEU A 213 -5.48 -5.45 -12.25
C LEU A 213 -6.20 -5.59 -10.90
N LEU A 214 -6.56 -6.82 -10.54
CA LEU A 214 -7.26 -7.15 -9.29
C LEU A 214 -6.39 -6.84 -8.07
N GLY A 215 -5.08 -7.08 -8.14
CA GLY A 215 -4.16 -6.73 -7.05
C GLY A 215 -4.10 -5.23 -6.76
N GLY A 216 -3.97 -4.39 -7.80
CA GLY A 216 -3.98 -2.93 -7.66
C GLY A 216 -5.31 -2.37 -7.16
N LEU A 217 -6.43 -2.98 -7.60
CA LEU A 217 -7.77 -2.61 -7.15
C LEU A 217 -8.03 -3.00 -5.70
N ALA A 218 -7.54 -4.16 -5.25
CA ALA A 218 -7.77 -4.65 -3.90
C ALA A 218 -7.26 -3.66 -2.83
N VAL A 219 -6.06 -3.10 -3.02
CA VAL A 219 -5.51 -2.11 -2.09
C VAL A 219 -6.26 -0.77 -2.19
N ALA A 220 -6.65 -0.33 -3.39
CA ALA A 220 -7.43 0.89 -3.57
C ALA A 220 -8.84 0.80 -2.94
N TYR A 221 -9.51 -0.35 -3.08
CA TYR A 221 -10.79 -0.65 -2.42
C TYR A 221 -10.65 -0.81 -0.91
N GLY A 222 -9.59 -1.49 -0.45
CA GLY A 222 -9.27 -1.60 0.98
C GLY A 222 -9.16 -0.21 1.62
N PHE A 223 -8.48 0.73 0.95
CA PHE A 223 -8.34 2.09 1.45
C PHE A 223 -9.68 2.83 1.57
N GLN A 224 -10.73 2.42 0.84
CA GLN A 224 -12.06 3.02 0.99
C GLN A 224 -12.73 2.70 2.34
N MET A 225 -12.19 1.78 3.12
CA MET A 225 -12.64 1.51 4.50
C MET A 225 -12.12 2.54 5.51
N TRP A 226 -11.19 3.41 5.12
CA TRP A 226 -10.54 4.35 6.03
C TRP A 226 -11.50 5.36 6.69
N PRO A 227 -12.51 5.94 5.99
CA PRO A 227 -13.52 6.79 6.64
C PRO A 227 -14.31 6.08 7.73
N ALA A 228 -14.57 4.77 7.60
CA ALA A 228 -15.22 3.99 8.64
C ALA A 228 -14.33 3.85 9.88
N LEU A 229 -13.02 3.61 9.68
CA LEU A 229 -12.04 3.57 10.78
C LEU A 229 -11.89 4.93 11.47
N ILE A 230 -11.84 6.02 10.69
CA ILE A 230 -11.86 7.39 11.24
C ILE A 230 -13.12 7.60 12.08
N ALA A 231 -14.29 7.22 11.58
CA ALA A 231 -15.56 7.41 12.27
C ALA A 231 -15.62 6.70 13.62
N ILE A 232 -15.08 5.47 13.70
CA ILE A 232 -15.11 4.63 14.90
C ILE A 232 -14.05 5.09 15.93
N CYS A 233 -12.87 5.50 15.47
CA CYS A 233 -11.75 5.79 16.37
C CYS A 233 -11.64 7.27 16.76
N PHE A 234 -11.97 8.20 15.86
CA PHE A 234 -11.59 9.60 16.00
C PHE A 234 -12.72 10.61 15.75
N TRP A 235 -13.63 10.35 14.79
CA TRP A 235 -14.63 11.32 14.36
C TRP A 235 -16.07 10.81 14.49
N PRO A 236 -16.66 10.85 15.70
CA PRO A 236 -17.98 10.27 15.97
C PRO A 236 -19.14 10.96 15.24
N TRP A 237 -18.91 12.08 14.56
CA TRP A 237 -19.93 12.83 13.83
C TRP A 237 -20.39 12.11 12.56
N LEU A 238 -19.53 11.31 11.92
CA LEU A 238 -19.89 10.57 10.71
C LEU A 238 -20.97 9.51 11.02
N THR A 239 -22.05 9.50 10.23
CA THR A 239 -23.22 8.63 10.45
C THR A 239 -23.05 7.31 9.69
N ARG A 240 -23.83 6.28 10.07
CA ARG A 240 -23.82 5.00 9.36
C ARG A 240 -24.18 5.17 7.89
N ALA A 241 -25.24 5.93 7.60
CA ALA A 241 -25.67 6.22 6.24
C ALA A 241 -24.59 6.94 5.42
N GLY A 242 -23.92 7.93 6.03
CA GLY A 242 -22.81 8.63 5.40
C GLY A 242 -21.66 7.70 5.04
N ILE A 243 -21.20 6.89 5.99
CA ILE A 243 -20.11 5.94 5.75
C ILE A 243 -20.49 4.90 4.69
N THR A 244 -21.71 4.36 4.69
CA THR A 244 -22.13 3.36 3.70
C THR A 244 -22.21 3.95 2.29
N LEU A 245 -22.85 5.12 2.12
CA LEU A 245 -22.96 5.76 0.81
C LEU A 245 -21.60 6.32 0.33
N GLY A 246 -20.77 6.82 1.24
CA GLY A 246 -19.40 7.21 0.96
C GLY A 246 -18.57 6.04 0.43
N LEU A 247 -18.62 4.89 1.10
CA LEU A 247 -17.93 3.70 0.63
C LEU A 247 -18.36 3.32 -0.79
N VAL A 248 -19.67 3.30 -1.08
CA VAL A 248 -20.18 3.02 -2.43
C VAL A 248 -19.63 4.02 -3.46
N ALA A 249 -19.72 5.33 -3.16
CA ALA A 249 -19.20 6.38 -4.04
C ALA A 249 -17.69 6.23 -4.29
N GLY A 250 -16.92 5.87 -3.26
CA GLY A 250 -15.49 5.62 -3.36
C GLY A 250 -15.15 4.43 -4.25
N LEU A 251 -15.84 3.30 -4.07
CA LEU A 251 -15.64 2.10 -4.90
C LEU A 251 -15.96 2.38 -6.37
N VAL A 252 -17.05 3.11 -6.64
CA VAL A 252 -17.40 3.55 -7.99
C VAL A 252 -16.30 4.43 -8.57
N ALA A 253 -15.83 5.45 -7.84
CA ALA A 253 -14.78 6.35 -8.31
C ALA A 253 -13.45 5.62 -8.59
N VAL A 254 -13.04 4.68 -7.73
CA VAL A 254 -11.87 3.81 -7.98
C VAL A 254 -12.07 3.01 -9.28
N THR A 255 -13.25 2.40 -9.47
CA THR A 255 -13.56 1.61 -10.66
C THR A 255 -13.48 2.46 -11.93
N CYS A 256 -14.09 3.65 -11.89
CA CYS A 256 -14.13 4.57 -13.02
C CYS A 256 -12.75 5.13 -13.41
N THR A 257 -11.80 5.17 -12.48
CA THR A 257 -10.46 5.75 -12.69
C THR A 257 -9.36 4.70 -12.87
N GLU A 258 -9.75 3.43 -12.94
CA GLU A 258 -8.91 2.30 -13.34
C GLU A 258 -9.29 1.78 -14.73
N SER A 259 -8.46 0.90 -15.30
CA SER A 259 -8.68 0.33 -16.64
C SER A 259 -10.03 -0.37 -16.80
N ILE A 260 -10.62 -0.87 -15.72
CA ILE A 260 -11.99 -1.42 -15.71
C ILE A 260 -13.02 -0.39 -16.16
N GLY A 261 -12.89 0.87 -15.75
CA GLY A 261 -13.81 1.94 -16.14
C GLY A 261 -13.88 2.10 -17.66
N GLN A 262 -12.74 2.01 -18.33
CA GLN A 262 -12.69 2.05 -19.80
C GLN A 262 -13.35 0.80 -20.41
N SER A 263 -13.14 -0.39 -19.84
CA SER A 263 -13.83 -1.62 -20.26
C SER A 263 -15.35 -1.56 -20.06
N LEU A 264 -15.84 -0.74 -19.12
CA LEU A 264 -17.27 -0.49 -18.89
C LEU A 264 -17.84 0.63 -19.78
N GLY A 265 -17.06 1.19 -20.71
CA GLY A 265 -17.51 2.18 -21.70
C GLY A 265 -17.27 3.64 -21.34
N ILE A 266 -16.50 3.93 -20.28
CA ILE A 266 -16.09 5.31 -19.96
C ILE A 266 -14.97 5.74 -20.92
N SER A 267 -15.25 6.71 -21.80
CA SER A 267 -14.31 7.24 -22.80
C SER A 267 -13.77 8.63 -22.48
N ASN A 268 -14.38 9.34 -21.52
CA ASN A 268 -14.03 10.73 -21.20
C ASN A 268 -12.67 10.89 -20.50
N TRP A 269 -12.13 9.81 -19.93
CA TRP A 269 -10.81 9.77 -19.30
C TRP A 269 -10.28 8.33 -19.29
N GLY A 270 -8.95 8.20 -19.17
CA GLY A 270 -8.27 6.92 -19.04
C GLY A 270 -7.91 6.58 -17.59
N ARG A 271 -7.06 5.56 -17.42
CA ARG A 271 -6.49 5.18 -16.13
C ARG A 271 -5.69 6.33 -15.50
N TRP A 272 -5.94 6.61 -14.23
CA TRP A 272 -5.26 7.64 -13.43
C TRP A 272 -5.30 9.06 -14.04
N PRO A 273 -6.50 9.63 -14.24
CA PRO A 273 -6.62 10.99 -14.75
C PRO A 273 -5.98 11.99 -13.77
N LEU A 274 -5.41 13.06 -14.32
CA LEU A 274 -4.64 14.08 -13.62
C LEU A 274 -3.41 13.56 -12.86
N THR A 275 -2.88 12.39 -13.23
CA THR A 275 -1.83 11.69 -12.47
C THR A 275 -2.21 11.48 -11.00
N ILE A 276 -3.48 11.21 -10.74
CA ILE A 276 -4.00 10.82 -9.43
C ILE A 276 -4.30 9.33 -9.47
N HIS A 277 -3.72 8.58 -8.54
CA HIS A 277 -4.01 7.16 -8.41
C HIS A 277 -5.51 6.97 -8.07
N SER A 278 -6.11 5.87 -8.52
CA SER A 278 -7.54 5.59 -8.36
C SER A 278 -8.01 5.65 -6.90
N ALA A 279 -7.17 5.23 -5.95
CA ALA A 279 -7.44 5.34 -4.51
C ALA A 279 -7.63 6.80 -4.03
N GLY A 280 -6.92 7.76 -4.65
CA GLY A 280 -7.05 9.20 -4.37
C GLY A 280 -8.40 9.75 -4.82
N TRP A 281 -8.84 9.39 -6.02
CA TRP A 281 -10.20 9.69 -6.49
C TRP A 281 -11.25 9.03 -5.62
N GLY A 282 -11.04 7.75 -5.28
CA GLY A 282 -11.87 6.99 -4.36
C GLY A 282 -12.12 7.73 -3.06
N ILE A 283 -11.04 8.08 -2.34
CA ILE A 283 -11.18 8.69 -1.01
C ILE A 283 -11.80 10.08 -1.07
N PHE A 284 -11.55 10.84 -2.14
CA PHE A 284 -12.16 12.16 -2.36
C PHE A 284 -13.69 12.06 -2.42
N PHE A 285 -14.22 11.19 -3.28
CA PHE A 285 -15.67 10.99 -3.39
C PHE A 285 -16.27 10.29 -2.17
N ASN A 286 -15.52 9.37 -1.57
CA ASN A 286 -15.95 8.65 -0.38
C ASN A 286 -16.14 9.58 0.81
N LEU A 287 -15.07 10.28 1.21
CA LEU A 287 -15.12 11.18 2.37
C LEU A 287 -16.05 12.37 2.10
N GLY A 288 -16.05 12.92 0.87
CA GLY A 288 -16.96 13.99 0.48
C GLY A 288 -18.43 13.58 0.62
N THR A 289 -18.81 12.42 0.08
CA THR A 289 -20.16 11.87 0.22
C THR A 289 -20.49 11.52 1.67
N ALA A 290 -19.54 10.93 2.40
CA ALA A 290 -19.73 10.57 3.80
C ALA A 290 -20.01 11.80 4.67
N ILE A 291 -19.27 12.91 4.46
CA ILE A 291 -19.50 14.16 5.17
C ILE A 291 -20.85 14.76 4.78
N LEU A 292 -21.15 14.85 3.48
CA LEU A 292 -22.39 15.45 2.98
C LEU A 292 -23.63 14.71 3.48
N VAL A 293 -23.66 13.37 3.35
CA VAL A 293 -24.78 12.56 3.84
C VAL A 293 -24.85 12.58 5.36
N SER A 294 -23.72 12.55 6.07
CA SER A 294 -23.70 12.65 7.54
C SER A 294 -24.31 13.95 8.03
N PHE A 295 -24.10 15.05 7.31
CA PHE A 295 -24.71 16.35 7.64
C PHE A 295 -26.25 16.26 7.68
N PHE A 296 -26.86 15.56 6.72
CA PHE A 296 -28.33 15.42 6.63
C PHE A 296 -28.93 14.25 7.42
N THR A 297 -28.10 13.35 7.96
CA THR A 297 -28.58 12.10 8.59
C THR A 297 -28.22 12.00 10.08
N GLN A 298 -27.87 13.13 10.72
CA GLN A 298 -27.54 13.16 12.14
C GLN A 298 -28.67 12.61 13.01
N ASN A 299 -28.33 11.70 13.92
CA ASN A 299 -29.26 11.14 14.89
C ASN A 299 -28.65 11.17 16.30
N LYS A 300 -29.36 11.82 17.24
CA LYS A 300 -28.86 12.03 18.62
C LYS A 300 -28.69 10.71 19.39
N ASN A 301 -29.59 9.74 19.21
CA ASN A 301 -29.50 8.45 19.90
C ASN A 301 -28.31 7.64 19.41
N GLU A 302 -28.09 7.59 18.09
CA GLU A 302 -26.93 6.92 17.50
C GLU A 302 -25.62 7.62 17.89
N PHE A 303 -25.59 8.96 17.88
CA PHE A 303 -24.44 9.74 18.31
C PHE A 303 -24.09 9.45 19.77
N ASN A 304 -25.09 9.50 20.67
CA ASN A 304 -24.90 9.18 22.08
C ASN A 304 -24.41 7.74 22.30
N HIS A 305 -24.90 6.78 21.51
CA HIS A 305 -24.42 5.41 21.55
C HIS A 305 -22.95 5.31 21.14
N LYS A 306 -22.55 5.94 20.02
CA LYS A 306 -21.14 6.01 19.59
C LYS A 306 -20.26 6.65 20.67
N MET A 307 -20.71 7.75 21.28
CA MET A 307 -19.95 8.45 22.30
C MET A 307 -19.61 7.59 23.52
N LYS A 308 -20.37 6.53 23.83
CA LYS A 308 -19.97 5.56 24.89
C LYS A 308 -18.60 4.95 24.60
N TYR A 309 -18.37 4.51 23.37
CA TYR A 309 -17.10 3.92 22.95
C TYR A 309 -15.99 4.97 22.81
N HIS A 310 -16.30 6.14 22.25
CA HIS A 310 -15.30 7.21 22.12
C HIS A 310 -14.85 7.75 23.48
N ASN A 311 -15.76 7.88 24.44
CA ASN A 311 -15.42 8.28 25.81
C ASN A 311 -14.56 7.20 26.47
N PHE A 312 -14.93 5.92 26.35
CA PHE A 312 -14.09 4.82 26.83
C PHE A 312 -12.69 4.85 26.23
N LEU A 313 -12.55 5.00 24.91
CA LEU A 313 -11.24 5.09 24.25
C LEU A 313 -10.45 6.31 24.70
N LYS A 314 -11.10 7.46 24.85
CA LYS A 314 -10.48 8.69 25.33
C LYS A 314 -9.99 8.56 26.78
N ASP A 315 -10.73 7.86 27.63
CA ASP A 315 -10.38 7.67 29.03
C ASP A 315 -9.30 6.61 29.20
N TYR A 316 -9.38 5.51 28.44
CA TYR A 316 -8.46 4.38 28.55
C TYR A 316 -7.18 4.57 27.74
N ALA A 317 -7.27 5.00 26.49
CA ALA A 317 -6.14 5.10 25.54
C ALA A 317 -5.80 6.56 25.18
N GLY A 318 -6.39 7.54 25.83
CA GLY A 318 -6.12 8.95 25.56
C GLY A 318 -4.75 9.40 26.09
N LEU A 319 -4.16 10.36 25.36
CA LEU A 319 -2.93 11.03 25.76
C LEU A 319 -3.05 11.73 27.13
N PRO A 320 -2.04 11.58 28.02
CA PRO A 320 -1.95 12.32 29.27
C PRO A 320 -2.02 13.83 29.03
N ALA A 321 -2.60 14.58 29.98
CA ALA A 321 -2.84 16.02 29.85
C ALA A 321 -1.56 16.79 29.50
N GLU A 322 -0.43 16.43 30.11
CA GLU A 322 0.90 17.02 29.89
C GLU A 322 1.39 16.90 28.44
N LYS A 323 0.97 15.84 27.72
CA LYS A 323 1.37 15.57 26.34
C LYS A 323 0.39 16.12 25.29
N ARG A 324 -0.79 16.60 25.69
CA ARG A 324 -1.82 17.05 24.73
C ARG A 324 -1.38 18.25 23.89
N ASN A 325 -0.50 19.10 24.43
CA ASN A 325 0.08 20.23 23.70
C ASN A 325 0.99 19.78 22.53
N LEU A 326 1.40 18.51 22.48
CA LEU A 326 2.18 17.94 21.39
C LEU A 326 1.33 17.51 20.19
N VAL A 327 0.00 17.41 20.34
CA VAL A 327 -0.89 16.94 19.27
C VAL A 327 -0.80 17.81 18.01
N PRO A 328 -0.84 19.15 18.07
CA PRO A 328 -0.65 19.99 16.88
C PRO A 328 0.72 19.78 16.23
N ILE A 329 1.78 19.64 17.02
CA ILE A 329 3.14 19.40 16.54
C ILE A 329 3.23 18.05 15.82
N ALA A 330 2.62 17.00 16.37
CA ALA A 330 2.57 15.68 15.75
C ALA A 330 1.86 15.73 14.38
N TRP A 331 0.75 16.46 14.28
CA TRP A 331 0.06 16.68 13.01
C TRP A 331 0.91 17.46 12.01
N ILE A 332 1.56 18.55 12.43
CA ILE A 332 2.43 19.35 11.56
C ILE A 332 3.56 18.48 11.01
N ILE A 333 4.28 17.74 11.87
CA ILE A 333 5.37 16.85 11.45
C ILE A 333 4.84 15.80 10.45
N THR A 334 3.70 15.19 10.75
CA THR A 334 3.12 14.15 9.89
C THR A 334 2.72 14.70 8.53
N LEU A 335 2.04 15.85 8.48
CA LEU A 335 1.62 16.49 7.23
C LEU A 335 2.81 16.98 6.40
N LEU A 336 3.83 17.57 7.03
CA LEU A 336 5.06 17.95 6.35
C LEU A 336 5.78 16.73 5.78
N TRP A 337 5.81 15.62 6.51
CA TRP A 337 6.39 14.37 6.01
C TRP A 337 5.61 13.80 4.82
N PHE A 338 4.27 13.78 4.88
CA PHE A 338 3.44 13.40 3.74
C PHE A 338 3.68 14.30 2.51
N PHE A 339 3.83 15.61 2.72
CA PHE A 339 4.03 16.56 1.62
C PHE A 339 5.42 16.44 0.99
N PHE A 340 6.48 16.41 1.79
CA PHE A 340 7.86 16.46 1.30
C PHE A 340 8.49 15.08 1.05
N GLY A 341 8.13 14.06 1.84
CA GLY A 341 8.69 12.72 1.70
C GLY A 341 8.06 11.95 0.54
N ILE A 342 6.73 11.82 0.58
CA ILE A 342 5.97 10.99 -0.37
C ILE A 342 4.91 11.76 -1.15
N GLY A 343 5.02 13.09 -1.19
CA GLY A 343 4.01 13.99 -1.76
C GLY A 343 4.52 14.91 -2.85
N PRO A 344 3.72 15.93 -3.23
CA PRO A 344 4.10 16.88 -4.28
C PRO A 344 5.39 17.66 -3.96
N GLY A 345 5.68 17.89 -2.67
CA GLY A 345 6.92 18.53 -2.23
C GLY A 345 8.19 17.72 -2.51
N ALA A 346 8.08 16.40 -2.75
CA ALA A 346 9.23 15.55 -3.05
C ALA A 346 9.96 15.94 -4.33
N VAL A 347 9.31 16.69 -5.24
CA VAL A 347 9.91 17.23 -6.48
C VAL A 347 11.09 18.16 -6.19
N ILE A 348 11.11 18.82 -5.02
CA ILE A 348 12.26 19.63 -4.58
C ILE A 348 13.53 18.76 -4.50
N GLY A 349 13.35 17.51 -4.07
CA GLY A 349 14.41 16.51 -4.00
C GLY A 349 15.09 16.22 -5.33
N ASN A 350 14.48 16.56 -6.47
CA ASN A 350 15.13 16.41 -7.77
C ASN A 350 16.38 17.27 -7.91
N TRP A 351 16.44 18.45 -7.28
CA TRP A 351 17.46 19.47 -7.59
C TRP A 351 18.35 19.83 -6.41
N ILE A 352 17.87 19.64 -5.18
CA ILE A 352 18.51 20.17 -3.98
C ILE A 352 19.93 19.63 -3.71
N PHE A 353 20.23 18.42 -4.18
CA PHE A 353 21.54 17.77 -4.03
C PHE A 353 22.28 17.56 -5.36
N GLY A 354 21.81 18.20 -6.44
CA GLY A 354 22.43 18.14 -7.77
C GLY A 354 21.40 18.02 -8.88
N ASP A 355 21.74 18.53 -10.06
CA ASP A 355 20.89 18.49 -11.25
C ASP A 355 20.72 17.05 -11.77
N PRO A 356 19.49 16.52 -11.95
CA PRO A 356 19.25 15.17 -12.48
C PRO A 356 19.89 14.90 -13.86
N THR A 357 20.17 15.95 -14.63
CA THR A 357 20.75 15.87 -15.97
C THR A 357 22.28 15.99 -15.97
N ASN A 358 22.89 16.37 -14.84
CA ASN A 358 24.34 16.49 -14.70
C ASN A 358 24.86 15.64 -13.53
N PRO A 359 25.16 14.35 -13.76
CA PRO A 359 25.67 13.44 -12.73
C PRO A 359 26.95 13.89 -12.04
N ALA A 360 27.82 14.64 -12.73
CA ALA A 360 29.07 15.15 -12.15
C ALA A 360 28.84 16.18 -11.03
N GLY A 361 27.65 16.80 -10.98
CA GLY A 361 27.27 17.78 -9.95
C GLY A 361 26.55 17.18 -8.74
N TRP A 362 26.40 15.85 -8.65
CA TRP A 362 25.68 15.21 -7.55
C TRP A 362 26.53 15.19 -6.27
N ILE A 363 26.05 15.87 -5.21
CA ILE A 363 26.78 16.07 -3.95
C ILE A 363 27.18 14.74 -3.29
N PHE A 364 26.30 13.73 -3.37
CA PHE A 364 26.50 12.43 -2.72
C PHE A 364 26.93 11.32 -3.68
N GLY A 365 27.24 11.65 -4.94
CA GLY A 365 27.55 10.66 -5.97
C GLY A 365 26.39 9.74 -6.37
N ILE A 366 25.16 10.06 -5.93
CA ILE A 366 23.91 9.37 -6.28
C ILE A 366 22.87 10.41 -6.75
N PRO A 367 21.82 9.99 -7.48
CA PRO A 367 20.78 10.92 -7.92
C PRO A 367 20.19 11.72 -6.75
N SER A 368 20.01 13.03 -6.93
CA SER A 368 19.53 13.92 -5.86
C SER A 368 18.23 13.43 -5.21
N ILE A 369 17.28 12.93 -6.03
CA ILE A 369 16.00 12.42 -5.50
C ILE A 369 16.18 11.17 -4.61
N TRP A 370 17.24 10.38 -4.82
CA TRP A 370 17.51 9.21 -3.97
C TRP A 370 18.02 9.64 -2.60
N ALA A 371 18.96 10.58 -2.56
CA ALA A 371 19.43 11.17 -1.31
C ALA A 371 18.27 11.82 -0.53
N TRP A 372 17.36 12.51 -1.23
CA TRP A 372 16.14 13.06 -0.65
C TRP A 372 15.25 11.98 -0.03
N GLN A 373 14.99 10.89 -0.75
CA GLN A 373 14.16 9.80 -0.26
C GLN A 373 14.79 9.06 0.94
N ILE A 374 16.12 8.86 0.96
CA ILE A 374 16.83 8.29 2.11
C ILE A 374 16.73 9.22 3.33
N LEU A 375 16.90 10.54 3.13
CA LEU A 375 16.72 11.52 4.20
C LEU A 375 15.30 11.47 4.77
N PHE A 376 14.28 11.49 3.90
CA PHE A 376 12.88 11.46 4.34
C PHE A 376 12.46 10.09 4.90
N TRP A 377 13.13 9.01 4.53
CA TRP A 377 12.99 7.73 5.20
C TRP A 377 13.48 7.79 6.65
N ILE A 378 14.68 8.33 6.90
CA ILE A 378 15.21 8.52 8.26
C ILE A 378 14.27 9.42 9.09
N ILE A 379 13.81 10.53 8.52
CA ILE A 379 12.82 11.41 9.15
C ILE A 379 11.51 10.66 9.41
N GLY A 380 11.09 9.78 8.49
CA GLY A 380 9.90 8.94 8.63
C GLY A 380 10.01 7.94 9.77
N VAL A 381 11.18 7.31 9.95
CA VAL A 381 11.45 6.44 11.10
C VAL A 381 11.33 7.23 12.40
N TYR A 382 11.89 8.43 12.46
CA TYR A 382 11.74 9.31 13.63
C TYR A 382 10.29 9.73 13.88
N MET A 383 9.55 10.09 12.83
CA MET A 383 8.12 10.41 12.91
C MET A 383 7.33 9.22 13.47
N MET A 384 7.56 8.02 12.96
CA MET A 384 6.90 6.81 13.45
C MET A 384 7.28 6.52 14.91
N TRP A 385 8.55 6.68 15.28
CA TRP A 385 8.98 6.58 16.67
C TRP A 385 8.25 7.57 17.58
N MET A 386 8.15 8.84 17.14
CA MET A 386 7.45 9.88 17.88
C MET A 386 5.96 9.55 18.04
N LEU A 387 5.28 9.14 16.97
CA LEU A 387 3.86 8.79 17.02
C LEU A 387 3.60 7.55 17.89
N ALA A 388 4.42 6.50 17.75
CA ALA A 388 4.24 5.25 18.48
C ALA A 388 4.56 5.40 19.96
N TYR A 389 5.72 5.97 20.31
CA TYR A 389 6.24 6.01 21.68
C TYR A 389 5.96 7.33 22.40
N LYS A 390 6.28 8.47 21.77
CA LYS A 390 6.14 9.79 22.43
C LYS A 390 4.67 10.17 22.57
N MET A 391 3.90 9.97 21.50
CA MET A 391 2.45 10.21 21.46
C MET A 391 1.62 9.00 21.93
N GLU A 392 2.27 7.91 22.37
CA GLU A 392 1.63 6.74 22.98
C GLU A 392 0.53 6.08 22.11
N LEU A 393 0.53 6.30 20.78
CA LEU A 393 -0.52 5.80 19.88
C LEU A 393 -0.43 4.28 19.64
N SER A 394 0.70 3.65 19.98
CA SER A 394 0.92 2.21 19.82
C SER A 394 1.44 1.56 21.11
N THR A 395 1.29 2.22 22.25
CA THR A 395 1.68 1.67 23.56
C THR A 395 0.46 1.20 24.35
N PRO A 396 0.61 0.20 25.23
CA PRO A 396 -0.46 -0.21 26.13
C PRO A 396 -0.93 0.97 26.99
N SER A 397 -2.22 0.97 27.34
CA SER A 397 -2.69 1.86 28.40
C SER A 397 -1.96 1.55 29.70
N LYS A 398 -1.72 2.61 30.49
CA LYS A 398 -1.20 2.50 31.85
C LYS A 398 -2.31 2.24 32.88
N LYS A 399 -3.57 2.25 32.44
CA LYS A 399 -4.74 1.98 33.26
C LYS A 399 -5.12 0.50 33.10
N ASP A 400 -5.51 -0.15 34.19
CA ASP A 400 -6.12 -1.46 34.14
C ASP A 400 -7.60 -1.34 33.70
N ILE A 401 -8.12 -2.38 33.02
CA ILE A 401 -9.51 -2.46 32.54
C ILE A 401 -10.43 -2.92 33.66
#